data_AF-A0A3A4Z1A2-F1
#
_entry.id   AF-A0A3A4Z1A2-F1
#
_cell.length_a   1.000
_cell.length_b   1.000
_cell.length_c   1.000
_cell.angle_alpha   90.00
_cell.angle_beta   90.00
_cell.angle_gamma   90.00
#
_symmetry.space_group_name_H-M   'P 1'
#
loop_
_entity.id
_entity.type
_entity.pdbx_description
1 polymer ?
#
loop_
_entity_poly.entity_id
_entity_poly.type
_entity_poly.pdbx_seq_one_letter_code
_entity_poly.pdbx_strand_id
1 'polypeptide(L)'
;MARRGEGISRGEIDQTIEGHKEAMGEKESLLEDDTSDVETIRKTMESLSFEGAQEDNEAVRGAIEDAEDVTTEKFERDDEELEGVQSEANEFAEEMERRKESGEADLGRISDASAELKTQESTNEFGKVKAATMEGIERLAESEKRALEGIEKSDAVQEGFRSTVGKGRERR
;
A
#
# COMPACT_ATOMS: atom_id res chain seq x y z
N MET A 1 29.72 -6.02 -26.60
CA MET A 1 29.32 -4.78 -25.90
C MET A 1 28.15 -5.13 -25.01
N ALA A 2 28.36 -5.21 -23.68
CA ALA A 2 27.28 -5.50 -22.74
C ALA A 2 26.37 -4.26 -22.65
N ARG A 3 25.06 -4.47 -22.83
CA ARG A 3 24.05 -3.42 -22.72
C ARG A 3 24.09 -2.87 -21.29
N ARG A 4 24.28 -1.56 -21.16
CA ARG A 4 23.93 -0.84 -19.91
C ARG A 4 22.43 -1.07 -19.73
N GLY A 5 22.07 -1.96 -18.80
CA GLY A 5 20.70 -1.97 -18.30
C GLY A 5 20.51 -0.66 -17.55
N GLU A 6 19.56 0.16 -17.97
CA GLU A 6 19.04 1.26 -17.15
C GLU A 6 18.32 0.62 -15.97
N GLY A 7 19.08 0.30 -14.92
CA GLY A 7 18.54 -0.14 -13.64
C GLY A 7 18.00 1.06 -12.87
N ILE A 8 16.93 0.86 -12.12
CA ILE A 8 16.46 1.86 -11.16
C ILE A 8 17.57 2.15 -10.13
N SER A 9 17.72 3.41 -9.75
CA SER A 9 18.63 3.80 -8.69
C SER A 9 18.05 3.49 -7.31
N ARG A 10 18.93 3.37 -6.32
CA ARG A 10 18.54 3.19 -4.91
C ARG A 10 17.63 4.33 -4.42
N GLY A 11 17.95 5.57 -4.82
CA GLY A 11 17.17 6.75 -4.44
C GLY A 11 15.76 6.74 -5.04
N GLU A 12 15.62 6.25 -6.28
CA GLU A 12 14.30 6.08 -6.90
C GLU A 12 13.48 4.99 -6.20
N ILE A 13 14.09 3.88 -5.77
CA ILE A 13 13.37 2.84 -4.98
C ILE A 13 12.82 3.42 -3.68
N ASP A 14 13.66 4.13 -2.93
CA ASP A 14 13.25 4.74 -1.67
C ASP A 14 12.14 5.78 -1.87
N GLN A 15 12.24 6.59 -2.94
CA GLN A 15 11.22 7.57 -3.29
C GLN A 15 9.88 6.92 -3.69
N THR A 16 9.91 5.84 -4.48
CA THR A 16 8.68 5.13 -4.87
C THR A 16 8.00 4.51 -3.65
N ILE A 17 8.75 3.87 -2.75
CA ILE A 17 8.20 3.29 -1.53
C ILE A 17 7.57 4.36 -0.65
N GLU A 18 8.26 5.48 -0.45
CA GLU A 18 7.72 6.57 0.37
C GLU A 18 6.50 7.22 -0.29
N GLY A 19 6.53 7.43 -1.61
CA GLY A 19 5.38 7.96 -2.35
C GLY A 19 4.15 7.08 -2.24
N HIS A 20 4.29 5.75 -2.30
CA HIS A 20 3.17 4.83 -2.07
C HIS A 20 2.66 4.91 -0.63
N LYS A 21 3.54 5.04 0.36
CA LYS A 21 3.13 5.20 1.78
C LYS A 21 2.39 6.49 2.04
N GLU A 22 2.87 7.60 1.47
CA GLU A 22 2.19 8.89 1.54
C GLU A 22 0.81 8.81 0.89
N ALA A 23 0.71 8.23 -0.32
CA ALA A 23 -0.56 8.05 -1.02
C ALA A 23 -1.55 7.16 -0.24
N MET A 24 -1.09 6.03 0.32
CA MET A 24 -1.93 5.20 1.19
C MET A 24 -2.41 5.98 2.42
N GLY A 25 -1.51 6.72 3.09
CA GLY A 25 -1.87 7.53 4.26
C GLY A 25 -2.88 8.64 3.96
N GLU A 26 -2.78 9.28 2.79
CA GLU A 26 -3.77 10.27 2.34
C GLU A 26 -5.15 9.64 2.15
N LYS A 27 -5.22 8.45 1.53
CA LYS A 27 -6.48 7.73 1.33
C LYS A 27 -7.06 7.20 2.64
N GLU A 28 -6.23 6.67 3.53
CA GLU A 28 -6.64 6.25 4.88
C GLU A 28 -7.27 7.41 5.67
N SER A 29 -6.71 8.62 5.56
CA SER A 29 -7.29 9.80 6.19
C SER A 29 -8.67 10.15 5.63
N LEU A 30 -8.90 9.98 4.32
CA LEU A 30 -10.22 10.20 3.72
C LEU A 30 -11.23 9.15 4.19
N LEU A 31 -10.81 7.89 4.28
CA LEU A 31 -11.67 6.82 4.82
C LEU A 31 -12.01 7.04 6.30
N GLU A 32 -11.09 7.61 7.09
CA GLU A 32 -11.36 7.99 8.48
C GLU A 32 -12.45 9.07 8.55
N ASP A 33 -12.33 10.14 7.76
CA ASP A 33 -13.30 11.23 7.69
C ASP A 33 -14.68 10.71 7.27
N ASP A 34 -14.75 9.91 6.20
CA ASP A 34 -16.01 9.34 5.70
C ASP A 34 -16.65 8.40 6.71
N THR A 35 -15.85 7.58 7.40
CA THR A 35 -16.34 6.71 8.48
C THR A 35 -16.92 7.53 9.63
N SER A 36 -16.25 8.61 10.02
CA SER A 36 -16.69 9.53 11.07
C SER A 36 -18.00 10.23 10.71
N ASP A 37 -18.16 10.64 9.46
CA ASP A 37 -19.38 11.25 8.94
C ASP A 37 -20.55 10.25 8.97
N VAL A 38 -20.35 9.01 8.50
CA VAL A 38 -21.36 7.95 8.59
C VAL A 38 -21.81 7.72 10.03
N GLU A 39 -20.87 7.63 10.99
CA GLU A 39 -21.23 7.49 12.40
C GLU A 39 -22.02 8.68 12.94
N THR A 40 -21.64 9.90 12.53
CA THR A 40 -22.32 11.12 12.96
C THR A 40 -23.75 11.16 12.43
N ILE A 41 -23.96 10.84 11.16
CA ILE A 41 -25.28 10.76 10.53
C ILE A 41 -26.18 9.75 11.27
N ARG A 42 -25.64 8.55 11.56
CA ARG A 42 -26.37 7.52 12.32
C ARG A 42 -26.72 7.97 13.73
N LYS A 43 -25.78 8.57 14.46
CA LYS A 43 -26.02 9.12 15.81
C LYS A 43 -27.08 10.22 15.77
N THR A 44 -27.06 11.07 14.74
CA THR A 44 -28.11 12.09 14.54
C THR A 44 -29.46 11.43 14.34
N MET A 45 -29.59 10.45 13.45
CA MET A 45 -30.83 9.70 13.24
C MET A 45 -31.37 9.08 14.54
N GLU A 46 -30.50 8.45 15.33
CA GLU A 46 -30.86 7.83 16.61
C GLU A 46 -31.27 8.85 17.69
N SER A 47 -30.75 10.08 17.62
CA SER A 47 -31.03 11.14 18.60
C SER A 47 -32.36 11.87 18.38
N LEU A 48 -32.94 11.77 17.19
CA LEU A 48 -34.15 12.49 16.83
C LEU A 48 -35.41 11.79 17.38
N SER A 49 -36.27 12.56 18.04
CA SER A 49 -37.49 12.04 18.67
C SER A 49 -38.66 11.84 17.70
N PHE A 50 -38.64 12.52 16.54
CA PHE A 50 -39.70 12.48 15.53
C PHE A 50 -41.12 12.75 16.10
N GLU A 51 -41.25 13.74 16.99
CA GLU A 51 -42.54 14.14 17.59
C GLU A 51 -43.36 15.12 16.71
N GLY A 52 -42.83 15.51 15.55
CA GLY A 52 -43.46 16.44 14.60
C GLY A 52 -44.61 15.82 13.79
N ALA A 53 -45.08 16.55 12.77
CA ALA A 53 -46.04 16.01 11.81
C ALA A 53 -45.43 14.82 11.07
N GLN A 54 -46.26 13.82 10.74
CA GLN A 54 -45.79 12.59 10.11
C GLN A 54 -45.03 12.86 8.79
N GLU A 55 -45.58 13.70 7.91
CA GLU A 55 -44.96 14.06 6.63
C GLU A 55 -43.60 14.75 6.82
N ASP A 56 -43.47 15.62 7.83
CA ASP A 56 -42.21 16.31 8.14
C ASP A 56 -41.17 15.32 8.69
N ASN A 57 -41.58 14.39 9.55
CA ASN A 57 -40.69 13.36 10.09
C ASN A 57 -40.20 12.40 9.01
N GLU A 58 -41.07 11.99 8.07
CA GLU A 58 -40.71 11.16 6.92
C GLU A 58 -39.72 11.89 6.01
N ALA A 59 -39.95 13.18 5.75
CA ALA A 59 -39.03 14.00 4.96
C ALA A 59 -37.64 14.13 5.62
N VAL A 60 -37.59 14.33 6.95
CA VAL A 60 -36.33 14.41 7.69
C VAL A 60 -35.60 13.06 7.68
N ARG A 61 -36.31 11.94 7.88
CA ARG A 61 -35.70 10.60 7.82
C ARG A 61 -35.10 10.32 6.46
N GLY A 62 -35.88 10.55 5.39
CA GLY A 62 -35.41 10.35 4.02
C GLY A 62 -34.16 11.17 3.72
N ALA A 63 -34.13 12.44 4.12
CA ALA A 63 -32.95 13.29 3.91
C ALA A 63 -31.70 12.81 4.67
N ILE A 64 -31.86 12.24 5.87
CA ILE A 64 -30.76 11.67 6.65
C ILE A 64 -30.29 10.33 6.04
N GLU A 65 -31.22 9.50 5.58
CA GLU A 65 -30.91 8.25 4.87
C GLU A 65 -30.16 8.52 3.56
N ASP A 66 -30.61 9.50 2.78
CA ASP A 66 -29.95 9.97 1.55
C ASP A 66 -28.53 10.49 1.85
N ALA A 67 -28.34 11.20 2.97
CA ALA A 67 -27.02 11.69 3.37
C ALA A 67 -26.07 10.55 3.76
N GLU A 68 -26.57 9.52 4.46
CA GLU A 68 -25.78 8.31 4.77
C GLU A 68 -25.41 7.57 3.48
N ASP A 69 -26.33 7.46 2.52
CA ASP A 69 -26.09 6.77 1.25
C ASP A 69 -25.01 7.48 0.43
N VAL A 70 -25.10 8.80 0.27
CA VAL A 70 -24.07 9.60 -0.42
C VAL A 70 -22.70 9.47 0.27
N THR A 71 -22.66 9.46 1.60
CA THR A 71 -21.40 9.33 2.35
C THR A 71 -20.82 7.92 2.21
N THR A 72 -21.68 6.90 2.19
CA THR A 72 -21.28 5.51 2.00
C THR A 72 -20.76 5.27 0.57
N GLU A 73 -21.40 5.84 -0.45
CA GLU A 73 -20.91 5.78 -1.83
C GLU A 73 -19.55 6.47 -1.97
N LYS A 74 -19.35 7.58 -1.27
CA LYS A 74 -18.05 8.28 -1.23
C LYS A 74 -16.99 7.39 -0.60
N PHE A 75 -17.29 6.78 0.54
CA PHE A 75 -16.42 5.82 1.21
C PHE A 75 -16.02 4.67 0.28
N GLU A 76 -16.99 4.05 -0.40
CA GLU A 76 -16.73 2.93 -1.33
C GLU A 76 -15.78 3.32 -2.48
N ARG A 77 -15.91 4.53 -3.01
CA ARG A 77 -15.01 5.03 -4.06
C ARG A 77 -13.60 5.28 -3.51
N ASP A 78 -13.49 5.95 -2.38
CA ASP A 78 -12.19 6.29 -1.79
C ASP A 78 -11.48 4.99 -1.32
N ASP A 79 -12.24 3.95 -0.97
CA ASP A 79 -11.79 2.59 -0.63
C ASP A 79 -11.24 1.85 -1.85
N GLU A 80 -11.92 1.91 -3.00
CA GLU A 80 -11.42 1.38 -4.28
C GLU A 80 -10.13 2.10 -4.73
N GLU A 81 -10.04 3.42 -4.52
CA GLU A 81 -8.83 4.18 -4.82
C GLU A 81 -7.65 3.75 -3.94
N LEU A 82 -7.88 3.42 -2.67
CA LEU A 82 -6.85 2.88 -1.79
C LEU A 82 -6.35 1.50 -2.26
N GLU A 83 -7.26 0.60 -2.66
CA GLU A 83 -6.90 -0.71 -3.22
C GLU A 83 -6.02 -0.55 -4.47
N GLY A 84 -6.27 0.48 -5.29
CA GLY A 84 -5.43 0.81 -6.43
C GLY A 84 -3.98 1.12 -6.03
N VAL A 85 -3.78 1.98 -5.03
CA VAL A 85 -2.43 2.33 -4.53
C VAL A 85 -1.74 1.11 -3.91
N GLN A 86 -2.47 0.31 -3.13
CA GLN A 86 -1.93 -0.94 -2.55
C GLN A 86 -1.49 -1.93 -3.63
N SER A 87 -2.26 -2.05 -4.72
CA SER A 87 -1.89 -2.91 -5.86
C SER A 87 -0.61 -2.42 -6.54
N GLU A 88 -0.48 -1.12 -6.81
CA GLU A 88 0.74 -0.53 -7.38
C GLU A 88 1.95 -0.77 -6.47
N ALA A 89 1.77 -0.66 -5.15
CA ALA A 89 2.80 -0.97 -4.17
C ALA A 89 3.19 -2.45 -4.16
N ASN A 90 2.23 -3.35 -4.31
CA ASN A 90 2.49 -4.78 -4.40
C ASN A 90 3.25 -5.14 -5.70
N GLU A 91 2.84 -4.60 -6.84
CA GLU A 91 3.55 -4.80 -8.12
C GLU A 91 5.01 -4.33 -8.03
N PHE A 92 5.25 -3.20 -7.35
CA PHE A 92 6.60 -2.71 -7.10
C PHE A 92 7.41 -3.62 -6.17
N ALA A 93 6.79 -4.18 -5.13
CA ALA A 93 7.43 -5.17 -4.25
C ALA A 93 7.83 -6.44 -5.03
N GLU A 94 6.94 -6.95 -5.89
CA GLU A 94 7.23 -8.09 -6.78
C GLU A 94 8.36 -7.78 -7.78
N GLU A 95 8.50 -6.52 -8.21
CA GLU A 95 9.63 -6.10 -9.02
C GLU A 95 10.95 -6.15 -8.23
N MET A 96 10.95 -5.72 -6.97
CA MET A 96 12.13 -5.82 -6.10
C MET A 96 12.53 -7.28 -5.90
N GLU A 97 11.56 -8.18 -5.75
CA GLU A 97 11.81 -9.61 -5.62
C GLU A 97 12.47 -10.19 -6.87
N ARG A 98 11.91 -9.92 -8.06
CA ARG A 98 12.50 -10.37 -9.34
C ARG A 98 13.94 -9.84 -9.52
N ARG A 99 14.21 -8.61 -9.10
CA ARG A 99 15.55 -8.02 -9.16
C ARG A 99 16.50 -8.66 -8.14
N LYS A 100 16.01 -9.02 -6.95
CA LYS A 100 16.75 -9.75 -5.92
C LYS A 100 17.18 -11.11 -6.44
N GLU A 101 16.24 -11.89 -6.99
CA GLU A 101 16.51 -13.21 -7.59
C GLU A 101 17.55 -13.13 -8.73
N SER A 102 17.45 -12.10 -9.58
CA SER A 102 18.45 -11.85 -10.63
C SER A 102 19.83 -11.55 -10.02
N GLY A 103 19.90 -10.77 -8.94
CA GLY A 103 21.14 -10.49 -8.21
C GLY A 103 21.74 -11.75 -7.60
N GLU A 104 20.93 -12.65 -7.04
CA GLU A 104 21.37 -13.94 -6.51
C GLU A 104 21.93 -14.85 -7.61
N ALA A 105 21.30 -14.88 -8.79
CA ALA A 105 21.81 -15.61 -9.94
C ALA A 105 23.19 -15.06 -10.40
N ASP A 106 23.34 -13.73 -10.43
CA ASP A 106 24.62 -13.10 -10.75
C ASP A 106 25.68 -13.37 -9.68
N LEU A 107 25.31 -13.39 -8.40
CA LEU A 107 26.19 -13.76 -7.29
C LEU A 107 26.74 -15.19 -7.44
N GLY A 108 25.90 -16.12 -7.92
CA GLY A 108 26.30 -17.48 -8.29
C GLY A 108 27.37 -17.46 -9.38
N ARG A 109 27.09 -16.78 -10.51
CA ARG A 109 28.04 -16.64 -11.63
C ARG A 109 29.36 -15.98 -11.22
N ILE A 110 29.31 -14.95 -10.37
CA ILE A 110 30.50 -14.26 -9.84
C ILE A 110 31.32 -15.23 -8.97
N SER A 111 30.65 -16.05 -8.15
CA SER A 111 31.33 -17.03 -7.30
C SER A 111 32.00 -18.13 -8.13
N ASP A 112 31.33 -18.64 -9.16
CA ASP A 112 31.88 -19.63 -10.09
C ASP A 112 33.09 -19.08 -10.84
N ALA A 113 32.96 -17.87 -11.42
CA ALA A 113 34.05 -17.22 -12.12
C ALA A 113 35.24 -16.91 -11.20
N SER A 114 34.98 -16.49 -9.96
CA SER A 114 36.03 -16.23 -8.97
C SER A 114 36.84 -17.46 -8.60
N ALA A 115 36.25 -18.67 -8.68
CA ALA A 115 36.94 -19.93 -8.40
C ALA A 115 37.94 -20.33 -9.50
N GLU A 116 37.74 -19.84 -10.73
CA GLU A 116 38.63 -20.11 -11.87
C GLU A 116 39.82 -19.14 -11.97
N LEU A 117 39.81 -18.05 -11.20
CA LEU A 117 40.86 -17.04 -11.20
C LEU A 117 42.16 -17.58 -10.60
N LYS A 118 43.27 -17.28 -11.29
CA LYS A 118 44.61 -17.76 -10.92
C LYS A 118 45.47 -16.70 -10.25
N THR A 119 45.08 -15.43 -10.31
CA THR A 119 45.84 -14.32 -9.77
C THR A 119 45.13 -13.72 -8.57
N GLN A 120 45.89 -13.46 -7.51
CA GLN A 120 45.37 -12.93 -6.25
C GLN A 120 44.76 -11.54 -6.44
N GLU A 121 45.33 -10.73 -7.33
CA GLU A 121 44.80 -9.40 -7.68
C GLU A 121 43.39 -9.51 -8.26
N SER A 122 43.14 -10.46 -9.18
CA SER A 122 41.82 -10.63 -9.77
C SER A 122 40.82 -11.19 -8.77
N THR A 123 41.24 -12.15 -7.93
CA THR A 123 40.40 -12.69 -6.85
C THR A 123 39.99 -11.60 -5.86
N ASN A 124 40.91 -10.69 -5.49
CA ASN A 124 40.60 -9.58 -4.59
C ASN A 124 39.58 -8.62 -5.19
N GLU A 125 39.71 -8.26 -6.47
CA GLU A 125 38.72 -7.39 -7.14
C GLU A 125 37.35 -8.09 -7.27
N PHE A 126 37.33 -9.39 -7.59
CA PHE A 126 36.09 -10.18 -7.60
C PHE A 126 35.45 -10.28 -6.21
N GLY A 127 36.25 -10.31 -5.14
CA GLY A 127 35.74 -10.23 -3.77
C GLY A 127 34.94 -8.95 -3.51
N LYS A 128 35.39 -7.81 -4.06
CA LYS A 128 34.64 -6.54 -3.98
C LYS A 128 33.34 -6.59 -4.78
N VAL A 129 33.37 -7.17 -5.99
CA VAL A 129 32.16 -7.35 -6.82
C VAL A 129 31.14 -8.23 -6.09
N LYS A 130 31.59 -9.33 -5.48
CA LYS A 130 30.76 -10.22 -4.67
C LYS A 130 30.10 -9.47 -3.50
N ALA A 131 30.90 -8.73 -2.73
CA ALA A 131 30.41 -7.95 -1.60
C ALA A 131 29.38 -6.89 -2.05
N ALA A 132 29.66 -6.15 -3.13
CA ALA A 132 28.72 -5.15 -3.67
C ALA A 132 27.42 -5.79 -4.18
N THR A 133 27.49 -7.00 -4.74
CA THR A 133 26.30 -7.75 -5.20
C THR A 133 25.46 -8.20 -4.02
N MET A 134 26.08 -8.77 -2.97
CA MET A 134 25.38 -9.14 -1.73
C MET A 134 24.70 -7.94 -1.08
N GLU A 135 25.40 -6.82 -0.96
CA GLU A 135 24.82 -5.58 -0.42
C GLU A 135 23.63 -5.08 -1.27
N GLY A 136 23.69 -5.28 -2.60
CA GLY A 136 22.57 -4.97 -3.49
C GLY A 136 21.34 -5.83 -3.21
N ILE A 137 21.53 -7.15 -3.07
CA ILE A 137 20.48 -8.13 -2.77
C ILE A 137 19.82 -7.82 -1.42
N GLU A 138 20.63 -7.60 -0.37
CA GLU A 138 20.13 -7.29 0.98
C GLU A 138 19.25 -6.04 1.00
N ARG A 139 19.64 -4.99 0.25
CA ARG A 139 18.85 -3.76 0.14
C ARG A 139 17.55 -3.96 -0.64
N LEU A 140 17.55 -4.79 -1.68
CA LEU A 140 16.32 -5.11 -2.41
C LEU A 140 15.34 -5.84 -1.50
N ALA A 141 15.82 -6.82 -0.73
CA ALA A 141 15.01 -7.52 0.26
C ALA A 141 14.45 -6.59 1.35
N GLU A 142 15.25 -5.63 1.84
CA GLU A 142 14.77 -4.62 2.79
C GLU A 142 13.71 -3.70 2.16
N SER A 143 13.87 -3.36 0.89
CA SER A 143 12.94 -2.47 0.16
C SER A 143 11.61 -3.16 -0.12
N GLU A 144 11.64 -4.41 -0.59
CA GLU A 144 10.48 -5.29 -0.72
C GLU A 144 9.71 -5.37 0.61
N LYS A 145 10.42 -5.71 1.69
CA LYS A 145 9.83 -5.80 3.02
C LYS A 145 9.15 -4.50 3.45
N ARG A 146 9.81 -3.34 3.25
CA ARG A 146 9.24 -2.02 3.61
C ARG A 146 7.99 -1.67 2.82
N ALA A 147 7.88 -2.12 1.56
CA ALA A 147 6.69 -1.93 0.74
C ALA A 147 5.54 -2.81 1.27
N LEU A 148 5.80 -4.10 1.49
CA LEU A 148 4.80 -5.04 2.01
C LEU A 148 4.29 -4.67 3.41
N GLU A 149 5.18 -4.23 4.30
CA GLU A 149 4.77 -3.72 5.63
C GLU A 149 3.88 -2.47 5.55
N GLY A 150 4.01 -1.66 4.49
CA GLY A 150 3.13 -0.53 4.25
C GLY A 150 1.72 -1.00 3.87
N ILE A 151 1.65 -1.95 2.95
CA ILE A 151 0.39 -2.54 2.48
C ILE A 151 -0.34 -3.24 3.63
N GLU A 152 0.34 -4.10 4.40
CA GLU A 152 -0.28 -4.83 5.52
C GLU A 152 -0.89 -3.89 6.57
N LYS A 153 -0.22 -2.77 6.87
CA LYS A 153 -0.76 -1.76 7.79
C LYS A 153 -1.99 -1.07 7.20
N SER A 154 -1.93 -0.75 5.92
CA SER A 154 -3.02 -0.10 5.20
C SER A 154 -4.26 -0.98 5.16
N ASP A 155 -4.10 -2.26 4.82
CA ASP A 155 -5.17 -3.26 4.82
C ASP A 155 -5.85 -3.36 6.20
N ALA A 156 -5.07 -3.38 7.27
CA ALA A 156 -5.60 -3.47 8.63
C ALA A 156 -6.43 -2.23 9.03
N VAL A 157 -6.01 -1.04 8.60
CA VAL A 157 -6.74 0.21 8.82
C VAL A 157 -8.04 0.22 8.00
N GLN A 158 -7.95 -0.12 6.72
CA GLN A 158 -9.07 -0.20 5.79
C GLN A 158 -10.15 -1.20 6.27
N GLU A 159 -9.76 -2.38 6.73
CA GLU A 159 -10.69 -3.38 7.28
C GLU A 159 -11.45 -2.84 8.50
N GLY A 160 -10.77 -2.07 9.36
CA GLY A 160 -11.39 -1.40 10.51
C GLY A 160 -12.50 -0.41 10.10
N PHE A 161 -12.25 0.37 9.05
CA PHE A 161 -13.23 1.31 8.51
C PHE A 161 -14.40 0.60 7.83
N ARG A 162 -14.12 -0.39 6.97
CA ARG A 162 -15.14 -1.24 6.32
C ARG A 162 -16.07 -1.89 7.34
N SER A 163 -15.53 -2.39 8.46
CA SER A 163 -16.33 -2.94 9.56
C SER A 163 -17.30 -1.91 10.17
N THR A 164 -16.87 -0.66 10.28
CA THR A 164 -17.66 0.42 10.89
C THR A 164 -18.77 0.88 9.96
N VAL A 165 -18.45 1.12 8.69
CA VAL A 165 -19.44 1.49 7.67
C VAL A 165 -20.44 0.35 7.43
N GLY A 166 -19.98 -0.90 7.35
CA GLY A 166 -20.82 -2.08 7.10
C GLY A 166 -21.89 -2.36 8.17
N LYS A 167 -21.63 -2.04 9.45
CA LYS A 167 -22.57 -2.29 10.57
C LYS A 167 -23.94 -1.62 10.44
N GLY A 168 -24.05 -0.52 9.70
CA GLY A 168 -25.36 0.13 9.47
C GLY A 168 -26.11 -0.45 8.27
N ARG A 169 -25.40 -1.01 7.29
CA ARG A 169 -26.00 -1.58 6.07
C ARG A 169 -26.74 -2.89 6.36
N GLU A 170 -26.28 -3.68 7.34
CA GLU A 170 -26.96 -4.91 7.79
C GLU A 170 -28.25 -4.66 8.60
N ARG A 171 -28.49 -3.42 9.05
CA ARG A 171 -29.65 -3.05 9.87
C ARG A 171 -30.81 -2.44 9.09
N ARG A 172 -30.66 -2.21 7.78
CA ARG A 172 -31.71 -1.70 6.88
C ARG A 172 -32.50 -2.83 6.24
#